data_AF-X5RU65-F1
#
_entry.id   AF-X5RU65-F1
#
_cell.length_a   1.000
_cell.length_b   1.000
_cell.length_c   1.000
_cell.angle_alpha   90.00
_cell.angle_beta   90.00
_cell.angle_gamma   90.00
#
_symmetry.space_group_name_H-M   'P 1'
#
loop_
_entity.id
_entity.type
_entity.pdbx_description
1 polymer ?
#
loop_
_entity_poly.entity_id
_entity_poly.type
_entity_poly.pdbx_seq_one_letter_code
_entity_poly.pdbx_strand_id
1 'polypeptide(L)' 'MIVAGQRLPILIATRPVDFRCGHQALALMVQTELKLDPHSG' A
#
# COMPACT_ATOMS: atom_id res chain seq x y z
N MET A 1 -8.89 2.43 6.96
CA MET A 1 -9.35 1.85 8.26
C MET A 1 -9.97 0.51 7.93
N ILE A 2 -9.52 -0.60 8.51
CA ILE A 2 -10.07 -1.91 8.12
C ILE A 2 -11.43 -2.11 8.80
N VAL A 3 -12.49 -2.21 8.00
CA VAL A 3 -13.86 -2.41 8.46
C VAL A 3 -14.28 -3.87 8.27
N ALA A 4 -14.90 -4.46 9.29
CA ALA A 4 -15.40 -5.84 9.21
C ALA A 4 -16.43 -5.98 8.08
N GLY A 5 -16.28 -7.02 7.26
CA GLY A 5 -17.17 -7.31 6.12
C GLY A 5 -16.88 -6.52 4.84
N GLN A 6 -15.96 -5.56 4.85
CA GLN A 6 -15.53 -4.87 3.63
C GLN A 6 -14.60 -5.77 2.81
N ARG A 7 -14.83 -5.83 1.49
CA ARG A 7 -13.92 -6.49 0.56
C ARG A 7 -12.64 -5.67 0.42
N LEU A 8 -11.52 -6.19 0.93
CA LEU A 8 -10.19 -5.61 0.73
C LEU A 8 -9.36 -6.46 -0.26
N PRO A 9 -8.78 -5.87 -1.31
CA PRO A 9 -7.77 -6.54 -2.11
C PRO A 9 -6.46 -6.66 -1.32
N ILE A 10 -5.88 -7.86 -1.28
CA ILE A 10 -4.55 -8.11 -0.70
C ILE A 10 -3.53 -8.09 -1.83
N LEU A 11 -2.50 -7.26 -1.69
CA LEU A 11 -1.42 -7.12 -2.67
C LEU A 11 -0.11 -7.61 -2.07
N ILE A 12 0.68 -8.34 -2.86
CA ILE A 12 1.96 -8.89 -2.45
C ILE A 12 3.06 -8.24 -3.28
N ALA A 13 4.06 -7.67 -2.61
CA ALA A 13 5.26 -7.19 -3.28
C ALA A 13 6.06 -8.40 -3.81
N THR A 14 6.26 -8.45 -5.13
CA THR A 14 7.07 -9.48 -5.79
C THR A 14 8.52 -9.05 -6.01
N ARG A 15 8.86 -7.84 -5.58
CA ARG A 15 10.19 -7.24 -5.64
C ARG A 15 10.56 -6.69 -4.24
N PRO A 16 11.85 -6.58 -3.89
CA PRO A 16 12.27 -6.02 -2.61
C PRO A 16 11.73 -4.60 -2.40
N VAL A 17 11.28 -4.30 -1.18
CA VAL A 17 10.81 -2.97 -0.78
C VAL A 17 11.60 -2.54 0.45
N ASP A 18 12.17 -1.33 0.43
CA ASP A 18 12.86 -0.79 1.59
C ASP A 18 11.86 -0.16 2.57
N PHE A 19 11.55 -0.89 3.64
CA PHE A 19 10.64 -0.42 4.69
C PHE A 19 11.25 0.65 5.61
N ARG A 20 12.58 0.86 5.57
CA ARG A 20 13.26 1.83 6.44
C ARG A 20 12.97 3.29 6.06
N CYS A 21 12.40 3.53 4.87
CA CYS A 21 11.99 4.86 4.43
C CYS A 21 10.80 5.43 5.23
N GLY A 22 10.14 4.62 6.06
CA GLY A 22 9.01 5.02 6.87
C GLY A 22 7.69 5.03 6.10
N HIS A 23 6.60 5.30 6.82
CA HIS A 23 5.24 5.12 6.30
C HIS A 23 4.91 6.00 5.09
N GLN A 24 5.27 7.29 5.13
CA GLN A 24 4.94 8.22 4.05
C GLN A 24 5.65 7.88 2.74
N ALA A 25 6.95 7.58 2.81
CA ALA A 25 7.71 7.21 1.63
C ALA A 25 7.25 5.86 1.06
N LEU A 26 6.91 4.90 1.92
CA LEU A 26 6.32 3.64 1.49
C LEU A 26 4.97 3.85 0.79
N ALA A 27 4.11 4.70 1.32
CA ALA A 27 2.81 5.02 0.72
C ALA A 27 2.97 5.68 -0.66
N LEU A 28 3.95 6.59 -0.83
CA LEU A 28 4.27 7.20 -2.13
C LEU A 28 4.79 6.18 -3.15
N MET A 29 5.63 5.23 -2.71
CA MET A 29 6.09 4.14 -3.59
C MET A 29 4.93 3.27 -4.05
N VAL A 30 4.03 2.88 -3.14
CA VAL A 30 2.85 2.08 -3.47
C VAL A 30 1.88 2.84 -4.38
N GLN A 31 1.64 4.13 -4.14
CA GLN A 31 0.84 4.98 -5.03
C GLN A 31 1.42 5.01 -6.44
N THR A 32 2.74 5.12 -6.56
CA THR A 32 3.43 5.16 -7.86
C THR A 32 3.26 3.84 -8.62
N GLU A 33 3.48 2.71 -7.96
CA GLU A 33 3.43 1.39 -8.59
C GLU A 33 1.99 0.96 -8.94
N LEU A 34 1.02 1.25 -8.06
CA LEU A 34 -0.35 0.81 -8.23
C LEU A 34 -1.26 1.82 -8.94
N LYS A 35 -0.83 3.09 -9.02
CA LYS A 35 -1.63 4.22 -9.53
C LYS A 35 -2.97 4.37 -8.81
N LEU A 36 -2.98 4.09 -7.51
CA LEU A 36 -4.14 4.21 -6.62
C LEU A 36 -3.88 5.29 -5.56
N ASP A 37 -4.93 5.83 -4.95
CA ASP A 37 -4.78 6.70 -3.78
C ASP A 37 -4.12 5.91 -2.62
N PRO A 38 -3.12 6.48 -1.92
CA PRO A 38 -2.36 5.80 -0.87
C PRO A 38 -3.22 5.38 0.33
N HIS A 39 -4.44 5.89 0.44
CA HIS A 39 -5.42 5.59 1.48
C HIS A 39 -6.67 4.89 0.93
N SER A 40 -6.59 4.26 -0.25
CA SER A 40 -7.70 3.50 -0.87
C SER A 40 -8.08 2.19 -0.15
N GLY A 41 -7.56 1.95 1.06
CA GLY A 41 -7.62 0.67 1.81
C GLY A 41 -8.53 0.67 3.04
#